data_AF-A0A1I4IME6-F1
#
_entry.id   AF-A0A1I4IME6-F1
#
_cell.length_a   1.000
_cell.length_b   1.000
_cell.length_c   1.000
_cell.angle_alpha   90.00
_cell.angle_beta   90.00
_cell.angle_gamma   90.00
#
_symmetry.space_group_name_H-M   'P 1'
#
loop_
_entity.id
_entity.type
_entity.pdbx_description
1 polymer ?
#
loop_
_entity_poly.entity_id
_entity_poly.type
_entity_poly.pdbx_seq_one_letter_code
_entity_poly.pdbx_strand_id
1 'polypeptide(L)'
;VEATCTKEGTVTHTCTVCGDSYTETIPATGHKEGKAEISIKAGFFHEGTQVTKCSTCGELLSTKAIPQKCPISLKLVMLIVGIAAAIIIGTIVCIRKKTVIKKEVNA
;
A
#
# COMPACT_ATOMS: atom_id res chain seq x y z
N VAL A 1 -15.29 -19.25 -29.75
CA VAL A 1 -15.27 -18.38 -28.54
C VAL A 1 -13.85 -17.94 -28.31
N GLU A 2 -13.60 -16.63 -28.28
CA GLU A 2 -12.24 -16.12 -28.08
C GLU A 2 -11.73 -16.42 -26.67
N ALA A 3 -10.42 -16.67 -26.55
CA ALA A 3 -9.76 -16.82 -25.26
C ALA A 3 -9.62 -15.46 -24.56
N THR A 4 -9.64 -15.48 -23.22
CA THR A 4 -9.46 -14.28 -22.37
C THR A 4 -8.18 -14.41 -21.53
N CYS A 5 -7.91 -13.47 -20.62
CA CYS A 5 -6.75 -13.55 -19.74
C CYS A 5 -6.82 -14.75 -18.78
N THR A 6 -8.03 -15.17 -18.39
CA THR A 6 -8.25 -16.24 -17.39
C THR A 6 -9.02 -17.44 -17.92
N LYS A 7 -9.88 -17.25 -18.93
CA LYS A 7 -10.68 -18.34 -19.52
C LYS A 7 -10.14 -18.75 -20.88
N GLU A 8 -10.10 -20.06 -21.09
CA GLU A 8 -9.82 -20.68 -22.38
C GLU A 8 -10.93 -20.34 -23.39
N GLY A 9 -10.53 -20.25 -24.66
CA GLY A 9 -11.42 -20.14 -25.80
C GLY A 9 -11.60 -21.48 -26.50
N THR A 10 -12.42 -21.50 -27.53
CA THR A 10 -12.62 -22.67 -28.39
C THR A 10 -12.83 -22.24 -29.84
N VAL A 11 -12.31 -23.02 -30.78
CA VAL A 11 -12.60 -22.87 -32.21
C VAL A 11 -13.17 -24.18 -32.73
N THR A 12 -14.27 -24.11 -33.47
CA THR A 12 -14.88 -25.27 -34.12
C THR A 12 -14.62 -25.18 -35.60
N HIS A 13 -13.99 -26.21 -36.15
CA HIS A 13 -13.77 -26.36 -37.58
C HIS A 13 -14.82 -27.31 -38.14
N THR A 14 -15.51 -26.88 -39.19
CA THR A 14 -16.50 -27.69 -39.89
C THR A 14 -16.06 -27.87 -41.33
N CYS A 15 -15.95 -29.12 -41.77
CA CYS A 15 -15.66 -29.44 -43.16
C CYS A 15 -16.89 -29.15 -44.03
N THR A 16 -16.74 -28.24 -45.00
CA THR A 16 -17.83 -27.86 -45.89
C THR A 16 -18.20 -28.93 -46.92
N VAL A 17 -17.35 -29.96 -47.08
CA VAL A 17 -17.55 -31.04 -48.06
C VAL A 17 -18.28 -32.24 -47.45
N CYS A 18 -17.92 -32.65 -46.22
CA CYS A 18 -18.53 -33.82 -45.55
C CYS A 18 -19.44 -33.48 -44.36
N GLY A 19 -19.40 -32.24 -43.84
CA GLY A 19 -20.21 -31.81 -42.70
C GLY A 19 -19.63 -32.15 -41.31
N ASP A 20 -18.54 -32.92 -41.25
CA ASP A 20 -17.90 -33.25 -39.98
C ASP A 20 -17.33 -32.01 -39.28
N SER A 21 -17.38 -32.01 -37.95
CA SER A 21 -16.87 -30.92 -37.13
C SER A 21 -15.98 -31.42 -36.00
N TYR A 22 -14.92 -30.69 -35.70
CA TYR A 22 -14.12 -30.90 -34.49
C TYR A 22 -13.85 -29.57 -33.80
N THR A 23 -13.64 -29.62 -32.49
CA THR A 23 -13.39 -28.43 -31.66
C THR A 23 -12.00 -28.49 -31.07
N GLU A 24 -11.25 -27.41 -31.23
CA GLU A 24 -9.95 -27.20 -30.60
C GLU A 24 -10.07 -26.18 -29.47
N THR A 25 -9.33 -26.41 -28.39
CA THR A 25 -9.24 -25.50 -27.26
C THR A 25 -8.15 -24.47 -27.51
N ILE A 26 -8.47 -23.20 -27.28
CA ILE A 26 -7.52 -22.09 -27.32
C ILE A 26 -7.13 -21.80 -25.86
N PRO A 27 -5.84 -21.94 -25.49
CA PRO A 27 -5.43 -21.69 -24.11
C PRO A 27 -5.69 -20.23 -23.71
N ALA A 28 -5.90 -20.00 -22.42
CA ALA A 28 -6.03 -18.65 -21.88
C ALA A 28 -4.78 -17.82 -22.23
N THR A 29 -5.01 -16.56 -22.62
CA THR A 29 -3.93 -15.65 -23.06
C THR A 29 -2.99 -15.22 -21.94
N GLY A 30 -3.40 -15.43 -20.68
CA GLY A 30 -2.66 -14.99 -19.50
C GLY A 30 -2.72 -13.48 -19.27
N HIS A 31 -2.18 -13.05 -18.13
CA HIS A 31 -2.08 -11.63 -17.81
C HIS A 31 -0.81 -11.03 -18.39
N LYS A 32 -0.95 -9.86 -19.01
CA LYS A 32 0.17 -9.04 -19.46
C LYS A 32 0.39 -7.90 -18.50
N GLU A 33 1.62 -7.73 -18.02
CA GLU A 33 1.96 -6.60 -17.17
C GLU A 33 1.64 -5.28 -17.87
N GLY A 34 0.83 -4.45 -17.22
CA GLY A 34 0.56 -3.09 -17.64
C GLY A 34 1.56 -2.12 -17.05
N LYS A 35 1.25 -0.82 -17.20
CA LYS A 35 2.08 0.23 -16.62
C LYS A 35 1.95 0.19 -15.09
N ALA A 36 3.07 0.40 -14.42
CA ALA A 36 3.09 0.49 -12.97
C ALA A 36 2.63 1.90 -12.55
N GLU A 37 1.48 1.96 -11.88
CA GLU A 37 0.80 3.20 -11.50
C GLU A 37 1.02 3.49 -10.01
N ILE A 38 1.35 4.72 -9.67
CA ILE A 38 1.47 5.12 -8.27
C ILE A 38 0.06 5.33 -7.71
N SER A 39 -0.38 4.43 -6.84
CA SER A 39 -1.66 4.55 -6.14
C SER A 39 -1.56 5.55 -4.98
N ILE A 40 -0.50 5.43 -4.18
CA ILE A 40 -0.21 6.32 -3.05
C ILE A 40 1.22 6.79 -3.19
N LYS A 41 1.44 8.10 -3.21
CA LYS A 41 2.79 8.66 -3.21
C LYS A 41 3.41 8.48 -1.83
N ALA A 42 4.66 8.04 -1.78
CA ALA A 42 5.39 7.95 -0.52
C ALA A 42 5.51 9.34 0.11
N GLY A 43 5.06 9.43 1.36
CA GLY A 43 5.17 10.62 2.17
C GLY A 43 6.45 10.64 3.00
N PHE A 44 6.59 11.69 3.81
CA PHE A 44 7.67 11.77 4.78
C PHE A 44 7.47 10.77 5.93
N PHE A 45 6.21 10.54 6.34
CA PHE A 45 5.83 9.71 7.50
C PHE A 45 4.97 8.49 7.15
N HIS A 46 4.73 8.25 5.86
CA HIS A 46 3.88 7.16 5.38
C HIS A 46 4.49 6.56 4.11
N GLU A 47 4.40 5.24 4.00
CA GLU A 47 4.83 4.52 2.81
C GLU A 47 3.90 4.83 1.63
N GLY A 48 4.46 4.80 0.43
CA GLY A 48 3.70 4.85 -0.80
C GLY A 48 3.40 3.45 -1.31
N THR A 49 2.52 3.37 -2.30
CA THR A 49 2.14 2.11 -2.92
C THR A 49 2.04 2.29 -4.43
N GLN A 50 2.71 1.41 -5.16
CA GLN A 50 2.58 1.27 -6.61
C GLN A 50 1.79 0.00 -6.92
N VAL A 51 0.87 0.10 -7.87
CA VAL A 51 0.05 -1.01 -8.35
C VAL A 51 0.35 -1.27 -9.83
N THR A 52 0.45 -2.54 -10.20
CA THR A 52 0.58 -2.96 -11.59
C THR A 52 -0.64 -3.78 -11.94
N LYS A 53 -1.39 -3.32 -12.95
CA LYS A 53 -2.59 -3.98 -13.46
C LYS A 53 -2.31 -4.64 -14.80
N CYS A 54 -3.12 -5.62 -15.17
CA CYS A 54 -3.09 -6.23 -16.49
C CYS A 54 -3.46 -5.18 -17.54
N SER A 55 -2.64 -5.04 -18.59
CA SER A 55 -2.92 -4.09 -19.69
C SER A 55 -4.14 -4.48 -20.53
N THR A 56 -4.52 -5.76 -20.53
CA THR A 56 -5.64 -6.28 -21.32
C THR A 56 -6.96 -6.25 -20.56
N CYS A 57 -6.99 -6.67 -19.29
CA CYS A 57 -8.24 -6.82 -18.52
C CYS A 57 -8.33 -5.92 -17.27
N GLY A 58 -7.26 -5.20 -16.90
CA GLY A 58 -7.23 -4.30 -15.75
C GLY A 58 -7.10 -4.97 -14.38
N GLU A 59 -6.99 -6.30 -14.33
CA GLU A 59 -6.83 -7.05 -13.07
C GLU A 59 -5.53 -6.70 -12.34
N LEU A 60 -5.58 -6.61 -11.01
CA LEU A 60 -4.40 -6.26 -10.20
C LEU A 60 -3.44 -7.45 -10.13
N LEU A 61 -2.24 -7.28 -10.67
CA LEU A 61 -1.22 -8.34 -10.72
C LEU A 61 -0.23 -8.23 -9.58
N SER A 62 0.19 -7.01 -9.25
CA SER A 62 1.20 -6.79 -8.23
C SER A 62 1.00 -5.46 -7.52
N THR A 63 1.34 -5.45 -6.23
CA THR A 63 1.37 -4.25 -5.39
C THR A 63 2.74 -4.16 -4.75
N LYS A 64 3.45 -3.06 -4.99
CA LYS A 64 4.79 -2.82 -4.45
C LYS A 64 4.78 -1.63 -3.50
N ALA A 65 5.31 -1.83 -2.30
CA ALA A 65 5.50 -0.76 -1.33
C ALA A 65 6.67 0.14 -1.77
N ILE A 66 6.45 1.45 -1.68
CA ILE A 66 7.47 2.48 -1.87
C ILE A 66 7.88 2.95 -0.47
N PRO A 67 9.15 2.79 -0.05
CA PRO A 67 9.58 3.18 1.29
C PRO A 67 9.35 4.68 1.51
N GLN A 68 8.95 5.02 2.73
CA GLN A 68 8.84 6.42 3.18
C GLN A 68 10.19 7.13 3.10
N LYS A 69 10.15 8.44 2.88
CA LYS A 69 11.37 9.24 2.64
C LYS A 69 12.22 9.45 3.90
N CYS A 70 11.60 9.42 5.08
CA CYS A 70 12.28 9.49 6.37
C CYS A 70 12.38 8.08 6.97
N PRO A 71 13.54 7.66 7.50
CA PRO A 71 13.69 6.33 8.11
C PRO A 71 12.92 6.16 9.44
N ILE A 72 12.32 7.23 9.95
CA ILE A 72 11.66 7.28 11.27
C ILE A 72 10.15 7.22 11.06
N SER A 73 9.47 6.20 11.63
CA SER A 73 8.01 6.11 11.54
C SER A 73 7.30 7.21 12.32
N LEU A 74 6.10 7.62 11.88
CA LEU A 74 5.29 8.61 12.59
C LEU A 74 5.09 8.26 14.07
N LYS A 75 4.90 6.97 14.37
CA LYS A 75 4.73 6.46 15.74
C LYS A 75 5.95 6.76 16.62
N LEU A 76 7.15 6.62 16.07
CA LEU A 76 8.39 6.90 16.78
C LEU A 76 8.59 8.40 17.02
N VAL A 77 8.24 9.24 16.05
CA VAL A 77 8.29 10.71 16.21
C VAL A 77 7.31 11.17 17.29
N MET A 78 6.08 10.65 17.29
CA MET A 78 5.06 10.98 18.30
C MET A 78 5.48 10.51 19.70
N LEU A 79 6.16 9.37 19.81
CA LEU A 79 6.72 8.89 21.08
C LEU A 79 7.78 9.87 21.62
N ILE A 80 8.72 10.31 20.78
CA ILE A 80 9.78 11.24 21.18
C ILE A 80 9.19 12.59 21.62
N VAL A 81 8.25 13.14 20.84
CA VAL A 81 7.56 14.40 21.17
C VAL A 81 6.76 14.28 22.46
N GLY A 82 6.07 13.15 22.67
CA GLY A 82 5.31 12.89 23.91
C GLY A 82 6.21 12.80 25.14
N ILE A 83 7.35 12.12 25.04
CA ILE A 83 8.33 12.03 26.13
C ILE A 83 8.91 13.41 26.45
N ALA A 84 9.28 14.19 25.42
CA ALA A 84 9.79 15.55 25.60
C ALA A 84 8.76 16.45 26.31
N ALA A 85 7.49 16.39 25.89
CA ALA A 85 6.42 17.14 26.52
C ALA A 85 6.22 16.76 28.00
N ALA A 86 6.24 15.46 28.32
CA ALA A 86 6.12 14.98 29.70
C ALA A 86 7.27 15.46 30.60
N ILE A 87 8.51 15.46 30.09
CA ILE A 87 9.68 15.99 30.81
C ILE A 87 9.51 17.49 31.07
N ILE A 88 9.11 18.25 30.06
CA ILE A 88 8.88 19.70 30.18
C ILE A 88 7.80 19.98 31.23
N ILE A 89 6.66 19.29 31.16
CA ILE A 89 5.57 19.44 32.14
C ILE A 89 6.06 19.07 33.55
N GLY A 90 6.80 17.97 33.70
CA GLY A 90 7.36 17.53 34.98
C GLY A 90 8.28 18.58 35.60
N THR A 91 9.21 19.15 34.82
CA THR A 91 10.10 20.22 35.31
C THR A 91 9.32 21.45 35.77
N ILE A 92 8.29 21.87 35.04
CA ILE A 92 7.41 22.99 35.42
C ILE A 92 6.70 22.69 36.75
N VAL A 93 6.16 21.48 36.93
CA VAL A 93 5.50 21.07 38.19
C VAL A 93 6.49 21.08 39.36
N CYS A 94 7.70 20.55 39.18
CA CYS A 94 8.74 20.57 40.20
C CYS A 94 9.15 21.99 40.59
N ILE A 95 9.32 22.89 39.61
CA ILE A 95 9.64 24.30 39.86
C ILE A 95 8.51 24.96 40.66
N ARG A 96 7.25 24.75 40.26
CA ARG A 96 6.08 25.30 40.99
C ARG A 96 6.01 24.78 42.42
N LYS A 97 6.23 23.49 42.64
CA LYS A 97 6.28 22.90 43.99
C LYS A 97 7.40 23.52 44.83
N LYS A 98 8.59 23.71 44.26
CA LYS A 98 9.73 24.35 44.95
C LYS A 98 9.42 25.80 45.31
N THR A 99 8.72 26.55 44.46
CA THR A 99 8.32 27.94 44.77
C THR A 99 7.28 28.03 45.89
N VAL A 100 6.34 27.07 45.98
CA VAL A 100 5.35 27.01 47.08
C VAL A 100 6.03 26.69 48.40
N ILE A 101 6.88 25.66 48.45
CA ILE A 101 7.62 25.28 49.67
C ILE A 101 8.52 26.44 50.14
N LYS A 102 9.21 27.12 49.23
CA LYS A 102 10.02 28.30 49.58
C LYS A 102 9.17 29.43 50.16
N LYS A 103 7.92 29.58 49.74
CA LYS A 103 6.99 30.56 50.29
C LYS A 103 6.50 30.17 51.68
N GLU A 104 6.24 28.88 51.94
CA GLU A 104 5.83 28.38 53.27
C GLU A 104 6.96 28.42 54.30
N VAL A 105 8.21 28.17 53.90
CA VAL A 105 9.38 28.25 54.82
C VAL A 105 9.79 29.70 55.13
N ASN A 106 9.47 30.65 54.26
CA ASN A 106 9.82 32.07 54.41
C ASN A 106 8.66 32.96 54.91
N ALA A 107 7.53 32.36 55.30
CA ALA A 107 6.36 33.04 55.90
C ALA A 107 6.33 32.79 57.41
#